data_AF-A0A963JHH4-F1
#
_entry.id   AF-A0A963JHH4-F1
#
_cell.length_a   1.000
_cell.length_b   1.000
_cell.length_c   1.000
_cell.angle_alpha   90.00
_cell.angle_beta   90.00
_cell.angle_gamma   90.00
#
_symmetry.space_group_name_H-M   'P 1'
#
loop_
_entity.id
_entity.type
_entity.pdbx_description
1 polymer ?
#
loop_
_entity_poly.entity_id
_entity_poly.type
_entity_poly.pdbx_seq_one_letter_code
_entity_poly.pdbx_strand_id
1 'polypeptide(L)'
;MAPPITLSSPFPAADLRLASLRLSVGLSRMEAMQLDLLSPMPDLAPEKILGRRVGIAVALADDSTRHLGGHVTAFGLGVHEGGMYRYEAEVRPWLWALTRTA
;
A
#
# COMPACT_ATOMS: atom_id res chain seq x y z
N MET A 1 -7.72 17.99 -11.79
CA MET A 1 -7.77 17.99 -10.31
C MET A 1 -6.85 16.86 -9.85
N ALA A 2 -5.87 17.14 -8.98
CA ALA A 2 -5.00 16.10 -8.46
C ALA A 2 -5.82 15.13 -7.56
N PRO A 3 -5.56 13.82 -7.60
CA PRO A 3 -6.26 12.88 -6.74
C PRO A 3 -5.96 13.18 -5.26
N PRO A 4 -6.96 13.17 -4.37
CA PRO A 4 -6.77 13.52 -2.95
C PRO A 4 -5.93 12.48 -2.19
N ILE A 5 -5.79 11.27 -2.74
CA ILE A 5 -4.97 10.19 -2.17
C ILE A 5 -4.05 9.67 -3.27
N THR A 6 -2.76 9.63 -2.99
CA THR A 6 -1.73 9.14 -3.93
C THR A 6 -0.87 8.05 -3.30
N LEU A 7 -0.51 7.05 -4.09
CA LEU A 7 0.38 5.95 -3.71
C LEU A 7 1.78 6.20 -4.28
N SER A 8 2.78 6.07 -3.43
CA SER A 8 4.20 5.97 -3.79
C SER A 8 4.65 4.53 -3.58
N SER A 9 5.06 3.89 -4.67
CA SER A 9 5.54 2.51 -4.69
C SER A 9 6.72 2.36 -5.65
N PRO A 10 7.44 1.21 -5.63
CA PRO A 10 8.48 0.92 -6.61
C PRO A 10 7.98 0.81 -8.06
N PHE A 11 6.66 0.66 -8.28
CA PHE A 11 6.07 0.60 -9.60
C PHE A 11 5.63 2.01 -10.08
N PRO A 12 5.64 2.23 -11.41
CA PRO A 12 5.03 3.44 -11.99
C PRO A 12 3.56 3.60 -11.58
N ALA A 13 3.12 4.84 -11.39
CA ALA A 13 1.73 5.15 -11.02
C ALA A 13 0.68 4.71 -12.07
N ALA A 14 1.11 4.47 -13.32
CA ALA A 14 0.25 3.91 -14.35
C ALA A 14 -0.04 2.41 -14.13
N ASP A 15 0.94 1.69 -13.58
CA ASP A 15 0.95 0.23 -13.46
C ASP A 15 0.30 -0.24 -12.18
N LEU A 16 0.37 0.56 -11.11
CA LEU A 16 -0.21 0.21 -9.82
C LEU A 16 -0.89 1.41 -9.20
N ARG A 17 -2.21 1.30 -9.01
CA ARG A 17 -3.06 2.37 -8.48
C ARG A 17 -3.73 1.92 -7.19
N LEU A 18 -3.92 2.84 -6.26
CA LEU A 18 -4.68 2.59 -5.04
C LEU A 18 -6.18 2.62 -5.35
N ALA A 19 -6.90 1.56 -5.01
CA ALA A 19 -8.37 1.52 -5.04
C ALA A 19 -8.96 1.81 -3.67
N SER A 20 -8.39 1.21 -2.63
CA SER A 20 -8.92 1.31 -1.27
C SER A 20 -7.77 1.17 -0.25
N LEU A 21 -7.96 1.78 0.92
CA LEU A 21 -7.03 1.79 2.03
C LEU A 21 -7.83 1.54 3.31
N ARG A 22 -7.36 0.63 4.15
CA ARG A 22 -7.81 0.49 5.53
C ARG A 22 -6.60 0.57 6.46
N LEU A 23 -6.67 1.47 7.44
CA LEU A 23 -5.62 1.66 8.43
C LEU A 23 -6.21 1.42 9.83
N SER A 24 -5.59 0.52 10.60
CA SER A 24 -5.88 0.30 12.01
C SER A 24 -4.70 0.77 12.86
N VAL A 25 -4.98 1.73 13.75
CA VAL A 25 -4.00 2.34 14.66
C VAL A 25 -4.54 2.31 16.09
N GLY A 26 -3.64 2.22 17.07
CA GLY A 26 -3.97 2.30 18.48
C GLY A 26 -2.74 2.47 19.34
N LEU A 27 -2.90 3.10 20.51
CA LEU A 27 -1.81 3.25 21.47
C LEU A 27 -1.33 1.88 21.92
N SER A 28 -0.01 1.68 21.95
CA SER A 28 0.64 0.43 22.32
C SER A 28 0.20 -0.80 21.49
N ARG A 29 -0.20 -0.59 20.23
CA ARG A 29 -0.54 -1.65 19.28
C ARG A 29 0.26 -1.48 17.99
N MET A 30 0.62 -2.61 17.37
CA MET A 30 1.23 -2.61 16.05
C MET A 30 0.18 -2.18 15.01
N GLU A 31 0.44 -1.09 14.30
CA GLU A 31 -0.45 -0.64 13.23
C GLU A 31 -0.51 -1.65 12.07
N ALA A 32 -1.63 -1.61 11.34
CA ALA A 32 -1.89 -2.47 10.20
C ALA A 32 -2.51 -1.63 9.08
N MET A 33 -1.90 -1.62 7.91
CA MET A 33 -2.43 -0.95 6.74
C MET A 33 -2.68 -1.97 5.63
N GLN A 34 -3.95 -2.18 5.28
CA GLN A 34 -4.36 -2.99 4.14
C GLN A 34 -4.61 -2.09 2.93
N LEU A 35 -4.00 -2.42 1.80
CA LEU A 35 -4.15 -1.72 0.53
C LEU A 35 -4.82 -2.64 -0.48
N ASP A 36 -5.91 -2.16 -1.07
CA ASP A 36 -6.44 -2.73 -2.31
C ASP A 36 -5.88 -1.93 -3.47
N LEU A 37 -5.26 -2.63 -4.41
CA LEU A 37 -4.51 -2.07 -5.51
C LEU A 37 -5.08 -2.58 -6.83
N LEU A 38 -4.99 -1.78 -7.88
CA LEU A 38 -5.42 -2.11 -9.23
C LEU A 38 -4.27 -1.95 -10.22
N SER A 39 -4.12 -2.93 -11.10
CA SER A 39 -3.14 -2.93 -12.17
C SER A 39 -3.78 -3.36 -13.49
N PRO A 40 -3.36 -2.80 -14.64
CA PRO A 40 -3.74 -3.34 -15.94
C PRO A 40 -2.99 -4.65 -16.27
N MET A 41 -1.92 -4.98 -15.54
CA MET A 41 -1.07 -6.14 -15.80
C MET A 41 -1.35 -7.28 -14.81
N PRO A 42 -1.40 -8.55 -15.27
CA PRO A 42 -1.55 -9.72 -14.40
C PRO A 42 -0.26 -10.17 -13.70
N ASP A 43 0.89 -9.70 -14.15
CA ASP A 43 2.21 -10.28 -13.87
C ASP A 43 3.15 -9.32 -13.12
N LEU A 44 2.59 -8.48 -12.24
CA LEU A 44 3.42 -7.66 -11.35
C LEU A 44 4.33 -8.52 -10.47
N ALA A 45 5.64 -8.40 -10.68
CA ALA A 45 6.69 -9.11 -9.95
C ALA A 45 6.65 -8.76 -8.44
N PRO A 46 6.18 -9.68 -7.56
CA PRO A 46 6.06 -9.42 -6.12
C PRO A 46 7.39 -9.05 -5.46
N GLU A 47 8.51 -9.55 -5.99
CA GLU A 47 9.87 -9.34 -5.50
C GLU A 47 10.29 -7.86 -5.57
N LYS A 48 9.67 -7.07 -6.46
CA LYS A 48 9.95 -5.64 -6.59
C LYS A 48 9.34 -4.82 -5.47
N ILE A 49 8.26 -5.28 -4.84
CA ILE A 49 7.50 -4.51 -3.84
C ILE A 49 7.58 -5.10 -2.44
N LEU A 50 7.72 -6.43 -2.30
CA LEU A 50 7.80 -7.09 -1.01
C LEU A 50 9.03 -6.61 -0.22
N GLY A 51 8.83 -6.29 1.06
CA GLY A 51 9.85 -5.73 1.97
C GLY A 51 10.25 -4.27 1.69
N ARG A 52 9.81 -3.70 0.56
CA ARG A 52 10.09 -2.30 0.23
C ARG A 52 9.17 -1.37 1.00
N ARG A 53 9.63 -0.13 1.18
CA ARG A 53 8.82 0.93 1.78
C ARG A 53 7.84 1.47 0.73
N VAL A 54 6.58 1.58 1.12
CA VAL A 54 5.54 2.26 0.34
C VAL A 54 4.95 3.40 1.17
N GLY A 55 4.44 4.41 0.47
CA GLY A 55 3.87 5.61 1.09
C GLY A 55 2.54 5.97 0.48
N ILE A 56 1.62 6.47 1.31
CA ILE A 56 0.37 7.09 0.90
C ILE A 56 0.42 8.55 1.31
N ALA A 57 0.15 9.45 0.38
CA ALA A 57 -0.05 10.87 0.68
C ALA A 57 -1.53 11.18 0.58
N VAL A 58 -2.08 11.75 1.66
CA VAL A 58 -3.48 12.17 1.79
C VAL A 58 -3.51 13.68 1.90
N ALA A 59 -4.11 14.34 0.91
CA ALA A 59 -4.39 15.77 0.96
C ALA A 59 -5.50 16.04 1.98
N LEU A 60 -5.27 17.00 2.88
CA LEU A 60 -6.21 17.43 3.91
C LEU A 60 -6.91 18.72 3.50
N ALA A 61 -7.98 19.08 4.20
CA ALA A 61 -8.80 20.24 3.89
C ALA A 61 -8.09 21.59 4.14
N ASP A 62 -7.00 21.58 4.90
CA ASP A 62 -6.15 22.74 5.22
C ASP A 62 -4.95 22.87 4.26
N ASP A 63 -5.02 22.24 3.08
CA ASP A 63 -3.95 22.10 2.09
C ASP A 63 -2.67 21.39 2.59
N SER A 64 -2.67 20.87 3.81
CA SER A 64 -1.57 20.04 4.30
C SER A 64 -1.65 18.62 3.74
N THR A 65 -0.51 17.93 3.73
CA THR A 65 -0.42 16.54 3.27
C THR A 65 -0.03 15.64 4.42
N ARG A 66 -0.87 14.64 4.73
CA ARG A 66 -0.55 13.59 5.69
C ARG A 66 0.10 12.42 4.96
N HIS A 67 1.29 12.04 5.41
CA HIS A 67 1.99 10.86 4.91
C HIS A 67 1.74 9.66 5.83
N LEU A 68 1.28 8.57 5.24
CA LEU A 68 1.18 7.25 5.85
C LEU A 68 2.18 6.33 5.13
N GLY A 69 2.75 5.35 5.80
CA GLY A 69 3.66 4.44 5.10
C GLY A 69 4.29 3.41 6.01
N GLY A 70 4.95 2.46 5.38
CA GLY A 70 5.59 1.35 6.06
C GLY A 70 6.21 0.40 5.05
N HIS A 71 6.59 -0.78 5.52
CA HIS A 71 7.14 -1.85 4.70
C HIS A 71 6.05 -2.81 4.28
N VAL A 72 6.07 -3.23 3.02
CA VAL A 72 5.14 -4.25 2.50
C VAL A 72 5.54 -5.60 3.08
N THR A 73 4.68 -6.20 3.89
CA THR A 73 4.92 -7.48 4.57
C THR A 73 4.22 -8.65 3.91
N ALA A 74 3.14 -8.38 3.17
CA ALA A 74 2.46 -9.34 2.32
C ALA A 74 2.00 -8.64 1.04
N PHE A 75 2.04 -9.35 -0.07
CA PHE A 75 1.55 -8.88 -1.36
C PHE A 75 1.00 -10.08 -2.13
N GLY A 76 -0.20 -9.97 -2.69
CA GLY A 76 -0.88 -11.06 -3.37
C GLY A 76 -1.83 -10.58 -4.46
N LEU A 77 -2.14 -11.48 -5.38
CA LEU A 77 -3.15 -11.26 -6.42
C LEU A 77 -4.53 -11.60 -5.86
N GLY A 78 -5.47 -10.67 -5.96
CA GLY A 78 -6.87 -10.83 -5.60
C GLY A 78 -7.76 -11.19 -6.79
N VAL A 79 -9.06 -10.92 -6.66
CA VAL A 79 -10.05 -11.23 -7.70
C VAL A 79 -9.95 -10.24 -8.87
N HIS A 80 -9.97 -10.76 -10.10
CA HIS A 80 -10.03 -9.94 -11.31
C HIS A 80 -11.43 -9.32 -11.45
N GLU A 81 -11.49 -8.00 -11.66
CA GLU A 81 -12.75 -7.27 -11.79
C GLU A 81 -12.61 -6.17 -12.85
N GLY A 82 -13.53 -6.16 -13.84
CA GLY A 82 -13.64 -5.05 -14.80
C GLY A 82 -12.43 -4.82 -15.71
N GLY A 83 -11.69 -5.88 -16.09
CA GLY A 83 -10.53 -5.76 -16.97
C GLY A 83 -9.25 -5.29 -16.27
N MET A 84 -9.29 -5.11 -14.95
CA MET A 84 -8.14 -4.79 -14.12
C MET A 84 -7.85 -5.93 -13.14
N TYR A 85 -6.58 -6.13 -12.83
CA TYR A 85 -6.12 -7.08 -11.83
C TYR A 85 -6.06 -6.41 -10.47
N ARG A 86 -6.77 -6.98 -9.50
CA ARG A 86 -6.72 -6.53 -8.11
C ARG A 86 -5.55 -7.18 -7.41
N TYR A 87 -4.79 -6.38 -6.68
CA TYR A 87 -3.74 -6.85 -5.78
C TYR A 87 -4.04 -6.39 -4.36
N GLU A 88 -3.66 -7.21 -3.39
CA GLU A 88 -3.78 -6.90 -1.97
C GLU A 88 -2.38 -6.77 -1.39
N ALA A 89 -2.15 -5.73 -0.59
CA ALA A 89 -0.90 -5.54 0.13
C ALA A 89 -1.15 -5.27 1.61
N GLU A 90 -0.38 -5.93 2.47
CA GLU A 90 -0.24 -5.52 3.86
C GLU A 90 1.01 -4.69 4.05
N VAL A 91 0.85 -3.55 4.73
CA VAL A 91 1.93 -2.64 5.07
C VAL A 91 1.99 -2.48 6.58
N ARG A 92 3.20 -2.65 7.14
CA ARG A 92 3.49 -2.61 8.57
C ARG A 92 4.65 -1.65 8.86
N PRO A 93 4.75 -1.08 10.06
CA PRO A 93 5.91 -0.29 10.44
C PRO A 93 7.15 -1.18 10.54
N TRP A 94 8.33 -0.58 10.45
CA TRP A 94 9.61 -1.30 10.53
C TRP A 94 9.74 -2.16 11.80
N LEU A 95 9.11 -1.74 12.91
CA LEU A 95 9.08 -2.48 14.17
C LEU A 95 8.52 -3.90 14.03
N TRP A 96 7.62 -4.13 13.06
CA TRP A 96 7.11 -5.47 12.78
C TRP A 96 8.23 -6.45 12.38
N ALA A 97 9.28 -5.98 11.69
CA ALA A 97 10.38 -6.84 11.26
C ALA A 97 11.10 -7.51 12.44
N LEU A 98 11.10 -6.88 13.62
CA LEU A 98 11.66 -7.44 14.85
C LEU A 98 10.87 -8.67 15.37
N THR A 99 9.63 -8.87 14.90
CA THR A 99 8.83 -10.07 15.22
C THR A 99 9.16 -11.27 14.32
N ARG A 100 10.02 -11.08 13.32
CA ARG A 100 10.43 -12.09 12.33
C ARG A 100 11.87 -12.57 12.52
N THR A 101 12.55 -12.09 13.56
CA THR A 101 13.86 -12.57 13.97
C THR A 101 13.68 -13.64 15.04
N ALA A 102 14.17 -14.86 14.79
CA ALA A 102 14.22 -15.96 15.74
C ALA A 102 15.69 -16.27 16.06
#